data_AF-A0A1G2X6H8-F1
#
_entry.id   AF-A0A1G2X6H8-F1
#
_cell.length_a   1.000
_cell.length_b   1.000
_cell.length_c   1.000
_cell.angle_alpha   90.00
_cell.angle_beta   90.00
_cell.angle_gamma   90.00
#
_symmetry.space_group_name_H-M   'P 1'
#
loop_
_entity.id
_entity.type
_entity.pdbx_description
1 polymer ?
#
loop_
_entity_poly.entity_id
_entity_poly.type
_entity_poly.pdbx_seq_one_letter_code
_entity_poly.pdbx_strand_id
1 'polypeptide(L)'
;MAKRASKLLWLLIALFILSPVMILHPKISATLAGIIIFWLIIKRYNLPQNKIPPETTNPKSGAIKEQADLCEFVPQIIANYDHITEFEISNMDNQLFETAPFIAERGLLYALRISLCLPQIKNLNILASRYNTTCAGAGGMGLLASKRSHNYQLTYDFLAKKYLEKFVKLADNIFQDAKTAAENRKTKQAKITVFNKAKNKIKDSKTAFECKLPDLDSAVEALENQICEEIESINACVKL
;
A
#
# COMPACT_ATOMS: atom_id res chain seq x y z
N MET A 1 -53.29 -5.68 -16.87
CA MET A 1 -52.93 -5.75 -15.43
C MET A 1 -52.82 -7.18 -14.85
N ALA A 2 -53.26 -8.25 -15.55
CA ALA A 2 -53.22 -9.63 -15.04
C ALA A 2 -51.82 -10.28 -14.87
N LYS A 3 -50.77 -9.80 -15.55
CA LYS A 3 -49.42 -10.41 -15.49
C LYS A 3 -48.63 -10.11 -14.20
N ARG A 4 -48.99 -9.08 -13.42
CA ARG A 4 -48.28 -8.74 -12.17
C ARG A 4 -48.77 -9.57 -10.97
N ALA A 5 -50.04 -9.95 -10.94
CA ALA A 5 -50.60 -10.79 -9.87
C ALA A 5 -50.01 -12.21 -9.85
N SER A 6 -49.68 -12.77 -11.03
CA SER A 6 -49.10 -14.11 -11.14
C SER A 6 -47.71 -14.22 -10.49
N LYS A 7 -46.86 -13.19 -10.60
CA LYS A 7 -45.50 -13.23 -10.03
C LYS A 7 -45.49 -13.15 -8.51
N LEU A 8 -46.42 -12.40 -7.91
CA LEU A 8 -46.55 -12.28 -6.46
C LEU A 8 -47.07 -13.58 -5.83
N LEU A 9 -47.98 -14.27 -6.51
CA LEU A 9 -48.50 -15.56 -6.07
C LEU A 9 -47.41 -16.65 -6.05
N TRP A 10 -46.55 -16.70 -7.07
CA TRP A 10 -45.42 -17.63 -7.11
C TRP A 10 -44.36 -17.34 -6.03
N LEU A 11 -44.16 -16.08 -5.68
CA LEU A 11 -43.22 -15.66 -4.63
C LEU A 11 -43.72 -16.05 -3.23
N LEU A 12 -45.02 -15.90 -2.99
CA LEU A 12 -45.65 -16.30 -1.74
C LEU A 12 -45.67 -17.83 -1.55
N ILE A 13 -45.93 -18.59 -2.63
CA ILE A 13 -45.86 -20.06 -2.60
C ILE A 13 -44.43 -20.54 -2.31
N ALA A 14 -43.42 -19.92 -2.92
CA ALA A 14 -42.01 -20.25 -2.66
C ALA A 14 -41.62 -19.97 -1.20
N LEU A 15 -42.06 -18.84 -0.63
CA LEU A 15 -41.82 -18.49 0.79
C LEU A 15 -42.50 -19.47 1.75
N PHE A 16 -43.70 -19.96 1.43
CA PHE A 16 -44.44 -20.89 2.28
C PHE A 16 -43.82 -22.30 2.30
N ILE A 17 -43.26 -22.77 1.17
CA ILE A 17 -42.60 -24.08 1.07
C ILE A 17 -41.20 -24.07 1.71
N LEU A 18 -40.51 -22.93 1.77
CA LEU A 18 -39.20 -22.80 2.40
C LEU A 18 -39.26 -22.68 3.94
N SER A 19 -40.41 -22.31 4.50
CA SER A 19 -40.56 -22.07 5.94
C SER A 19 -40.32 -23.30 6.84
N PRO A 20 -40.74 -24.54 6.49
CA PRO A 20 -40.50 -25.71 7.34
C PRO A 20 -39.04 -26.19 7.30
N VAL A 21 -38.33 -26.00 6.18
CA VAL A 21 -36.94 -26.45 5.99
C VAL A 21 -35.95 -25.60 6.79
N MET A 22 -36.29 -24.33 7.04
CA MET A 22 -35.45 -23.39 7.79
C MET A 22 -35.41 -23.67 9.30
N ILE A 23 -36.36 -24.46 9.82
CA ILE A 23 -36.45 -24.79 11.26
C ILE A 23 -35.57 -25.99 11.62
N LEU A 24 -35.29 -26.91 10.67
CA LEU A 24 -34.53 -28.14 10.96
C LEU A 24 -33.01 -27.98 10.87
N HIS A 25 -32.48 -27.04 10.06
CA HIS A 25 -31.04 -26.89 9.85
C HIS A 25 -30.59 -25.42 9.69
N PRO A 26 -30.32 -24.68 10.80
CA PRO A 26 -30.04 -23.24 10.76
C PRO A 26 -28.75 -22.89 10.00
N LYS A 27 -27.79 -23.81 9.89
CA LYS A 27 -26.53 -23.58 9.16
C LYS A 27 -26.67 -23.65 7.63
N ILE A 28 -27.67 -24.38 7.12
CA ILE A 28 -27.92 -24.51 5.67
C ILE A 28 -28.78 -23.34 5.16
N SER A 29 -29.65 -22.82 6.04
CA SER A 29 -30.51 -21.66 5.83
C SER A 29 -29.74 -20.38 5.49
N ALA A 30 -28.67 -20.08 6.24
CA ALA A 30 -27.88 -18.87 6.03
C ALA A 30 -27.16 -18.85 4.67
N THR A 31 -26.66 -20.01 4.23
CA THR A 31 -25.94 -20.14 2.96
C THR A 31 -26.86 -20.00 1.76
N LEU A 32 -28.05 -20.62 1.82
CA LEU A 32 -29.07 -20.49 0.76
C LEU A 32 -29.64 -19.07 0.69
N ALA A 33 -29.91 -18.43 1.83
CA ALA A 33 -30.32 -17.03 1.87
C ALA A 33 -29.25 -16.11 1.27
N GLY A 34 -27.98 -16.35 1.58
CA GLY A 34 -26.84 -15.64 1.00
C GLY A 34 -26.75 -15.80 -0.52
N ILE A 35 -26.92 -17.02 -1.04
CA ILE A 35 -26.90 -17.30 -2.49
C ILE A 35 -28.07 -16.62 -3.21
N ILE A 36 -29.28 -16.64 -2.63
CA ILE A 36 -30.46 -16.01 -3.22
C ILE A 36 -30.30 -14.48 -3.24
N ILE A 37 -29.81 -13.89 -2.14
CA ILE A 37 -29.53 -12.45 -2.07
C ILE A 37 -28.43 -12.08 -3.09
N PHE A 38 -27.35 -12.85 -3.18
CA PHE A 38 -26.28 -12.64 -4.16
C PHE A 38 -26.79 -12.74 -5.62
N TRP A 39 -27.66 -13.70 -5.91
CA TRP A 39 -28.27 -13.85 -7.24
C TRP A 39 -29.23 -12.70 -7.58
N LEU A 40 -30.00 -12.21 -6.61
CA LEU A 40 -30.86 -11.03 -6.77
C LEU A 40 -30.05 -9.75 -6.96
N ILE A 41 -28.89 -9.62 -6.30
CA ILE A 41 -27.95 -8.52 -6.51
C ILE A 41 -27.38 -8.58 -7.95
N ILE A 42 -26.87 -9.73 -8.41
CA ILE A 42 -26.37 -9.89 -9.78
C ILE A 42 -27.45 -9.51 -10.81
N LYS A 43 -28.69 -9.95 -10.60
CA LYS A 43 -29.80 -9.68 -11.52
C LYS A 43 -30.28 -8.23 -11.50
N ARG A 44 -30.17 -7.54 -10.35
CA ARG A 44 -30.55 -6.12 -10.20
C ARG A 44 -29.48 -5.16 -10.70
N TYR A 45 -28.21 -5.56 -10.65
CA TYR A 45 -27.08 -4.73 -11.07
C TYR A 45 -26.59 -4.99 -12.50
N ASN A 46 -27.19 -5.94 -13.23
CA ASN A 46 -26.82 -6.25 -14.63
C ASN A 46 -25.29 -6.38 -14.81
N LEU A 47 -24.60 -6.95 -13.81
CA LEU A 47 -23.17 -7.19 -13.88
C LEU A 47 -22.91 -8.11 -15.08
N PRO A 48 -22.09 -7.70 -16.05
CA PRO A 48 -21.86 -8.49 -17.24
C PRO A 48 -21.31 -9.85 -16.83
N GLN A 49 -22.05 -10.90 -17.16
CA GLN A 49 -21.55 -12.26 -17.16
C GLN A 49 -20.27 -12.26 -18.00
N ASN A 50 -19.17 -12.66 -17.36
CA ASN A 50 -17.84 -12.71 -17.93
C ASN A 50 -17.86 -13.62 -19.19
N LYS A 51 -18.14 -13.02 -20.35
CA LYS A 51 -17.86 -13.65 -21.63
C LYS A 51 -16.36 -13.55 -21.80
N ILE A 52 -15.67 -14.68 -21.73
CA ILE A 52 -14.32 -14.82 -22.26
C ILE A 52 -14.41 -14.34 -23.72
N PRO A 53 -13.76 -13.23 -24.10
CA PRO A 53 -13.84 -12.76 -25.46
C PRO A 53 -13.11 -13.77 -26.37
N PRO A 54 -13.61 -14.04 -27.58
CA PRO A 54 -12.87 -14.81 -28.55
C PRO A 54 -11.58 -14.04 -28.86
N GLU A 55 -10.51 -14.79 -29.06
CA GLU A 55 -9.18 -14.34 -29.47
C GLU A 55 -9.29 -13.32 -30.61
N THR A 56 -9.22 -12.03 -30.28
CA THR A 56 -9.29 -10.94 -31.26
C THR A 56 -7.91 -10.61 -31.78
N THR A 57 -7.73 -10.96 -33.05
CA THR A 57 -6.86 -10.33 -34.04
C THR A 57 -6.50 -8.86 -33.76
N ASN A 58 -5.19 -8.58 -33.83
CA ASN A 58 -4.48 -7.29 -33.93
C ASN A 58 -5.26 -6.00 -33.56
N PRO A 59 -4.88 -5.27 -32.49
CA PRO A 59 -5.47 -3.98 -32.19
C PRO A 59 -5.08 -2.94 -33.26
N LYS A 60 -6.08 -2.20 -33.73
CA LYS A 60 -5.91 -1.03 -34.60
C LYS A 60 -4.93 -0.04 -33.96
N SER A 61 -3.93 0.38 -34.73
CA SER A 61 -2.86 1.35 -34.41
C SER A 61 -3.28 2.66 -33.71
N GLY A 62 -4.57 3.00 -33.66
CA GLY A 62 -5.09 4.19 -32.96
C GLY A 62 -5.30 4.00 -31.46
N ALA A 63 -5.82 2.84 -31.02
CA ALA A 63 -6.06 2.56 -29.60
C ALA A 63 -4.75 2.38 -28.81
N ILE A 64 -3.71 1.87 -29.50
CA ILE A 64 -2.37 1.70 -28.92
C ILE A 64 -1.69 3.07 -28.70
N LYS A 65 -1.95 4.07 -29.56
CA LYS A 65 -1.40 5.43 -29.40
C LYS A 65 -2.09 6.19 -28.26
N GLU A 66 -3.42 6.15 -28.20
CA GLU A 66 -4.19 6.86 -27.17
C GLU A 66 -3.89 6.30 -25.77
N GLN A 67 -3.65 5.00 -25.65
CA GLN A 67 -3.25 4.36 -24.39
C GLN A 67 -1.78 4.60 -24.02
N ALA A 68 -0.89 4.80 -25.00
CA ALA A 68 0.51 5.16 -24.76
C ALA A 68 0.65 6.61 -24.28
N ASP A 69 -0.12 7.55 -24.83
CA ASP A 69 -0.12 8.97 -24.41
C ASP A 69 -0.62 9.14 -22.97
N LEU A 70 -1.62 8.34 -22.54
CA LEU A 70 -2.15 8.33 -21.17
C LEU A 70 -1.15 7.81 -20.13
N CYS A 71 -0.12 7.10 -20.58
CA CYS A 71 0.87 6.43 -19.73
C CYS A 71 2.13 7.26 -19.48
N GLU A 72 2.23 8.46 -20.08
CA GLU A 72 3.37 9.37 -19.91
C GLU A 72 3.39 10.12 -18.57
N PHE A 73 2.26 10.17 -17.84
CA PHE A 73 2.16 10.91 -16.58
C PHE A 73 3.17 10.43 -15.54
N VAL A 74 3.38 9.12 -15.41
CA VAL A 74 4.22 8.55 -14.34
C VAL A 74 5.68 9.01 -14.47
N PRO A 75 6.35 8.86 -15.64
CA PRO A 75 7.68 9.45 -15.84
C PRO A 75 7.75 10.96 -15.56
N GLN A 76 6.74 11.73 -15.99
CA GLN A 76 6.71 13.19 -15.79
C GLN A 76 6.57 13.57 -14.30
N ILE A 77 5.76 12.84 -13.54
CA ILE A 77 5.62 13.01 -12.09
C ILE A 77 6.93 12.70 -11.39
N ILE A 78 7.59 11.59 -11.75
CA ILE A 78 8.87 11.20 -11.14
C ILE A 78 9.94 12.27 -11.43
N ALA A 79 9.99 12.80 -12.64
CA ALA A 79 10.93 13.85 -13.02
C ALA A 79 10.72 15.17 -12.26
N ASN A 80 9.47 15.48 -11.89
CA ASN A 80 9.11 16.74 -11.20
C ASN A 80 8.63 16.50 -9.76
N TYR A 81 9.03 15.38 -9.16
CA TYR A 81 8.39 14.87 -7.95
C TYR A 81 8.41 15.84 -6.77
N ASP A 82 9.50 16.59 -6.62
CA ASP A 82 9.67 17.54 -5.51
C ASP A 82 8.92 18.88 -5.74
N HIS A 83 8.35 19.09 -6.93
CA HIS A 83 7.64 20.32 -7.32
C HIS A 83 6.15 20.09 -7.60
N ILE A 84 5.75 18.86 -7.87
CA ILE A 84 4.37 18.51 -8.17
C ILE A 84 3.52 18.38 -6.91
N THR A 85 2.28 18.85 -6.99
CA THR A 85 1.33 18.84 -5.89
C THR A 85 0.48 17.57 -5.86
N GLU A 86 -0.08 17.28 -4.68
CA GLU A 86 -1.06 16.19 -4.51
C GLU A 86 -2.29 16.38 -5.41
N PHE A 87 -2.71 17.64 -5.58
CA PHE A 87 -3.86 18.01 -6.40
C PHE A 87 -3.62 17.72 -7.87
N GLU A 88 -2.44 18.05 -8.40
CA GLU A 88 -2.08 17.77 -9.79
C GLU A 88 -2.09 16.26 -10.09
N ILE A 89 -1.51 15.43 -9.20
CA ILE A 89 -1.56 13.96 -9.34
C ILE A 89 -3.01 13.46 -9.28
N SER A 90 -3.84 14.02 -8.41
CA SER A 90 -5.26 13.65 -8.33
C SER A 90 -6.04 14.03 -9.59
N ASN A 91 -5.71 15.16 -10.23
CA ASN A 91 -6.33 15.57 -11.48
C ASN A 91 -5.98 14.61 -12.62
N MET A 92 -4.73 14.16 -12.69
CA MET A 92 -4.29 13.13 -13.65
C MET A 92 -4.98 11.78 -13.40
N ASP A 93 -5.16 11.37 -12.14
CA ASP A 93 -5.92 10.15 -11.82
C ASP A 93 -7.38 10.24 -12.29
N ASN A 94 -8.02 11.40 -12.15
CA ASN A 94 -9.38 11.63 -12.63
C ASN A 94 -9.46 11.53 -14.16
N GLN A 95 -8.51 12.13 -14.88
CA GLN A 95 -8.44 12.03 -16.35
C GLN A 95 -8.27 10.57 -16.81
N LEU A 96 -7.41 9.81 -16.13
CA LEU A 96 -7.28 8.38 -16.38
C LEU A 96 -8.55 7.61 -16.03
N PHE A 97 -9.25 7.99 -14.96
CA PHE A 97 -10.48 7.31 -14.55
C PHE A 97 -11.59 7.48 -15.58
N GLU A 98 -11.76 8.70 -16.11
CA GLU A 98 -12.77 9.01 -17.13
C GLU A 98 -12.50 8.27 -18.44
N THR A 99 -11.24 8.09 -18.80
CA THR A 99 -10.83 7.49 -20.08
C THR A 99 -10.65 5.97 -20.00
N ALA A 100 -10.05 5.47 -18.91
CA ALA A 100 -9.68 4.07 -18.71
C ALA A 100 -9.69 3.69 -17.20
N PRO A 101 -10.87 3.43 -16.60
CA PRO A 101 -11.04 3.33 -15.14
C PRO A 101 -10.26 2.18 -14.46
N PHE A 102 -9.91 1.14 -15.23
CA PHE A 102 -9.24 -0.08 -14.74
C PHE A 102 -7.76 -0.14 -15.14
N ILE A 103 -7.18 0.97 -15.59
CA ILE A 103 -5.78 1.01 -16.01
C ILE A 103 -4.84 0.94 -14.80
N ALA A 104 -3.73 0.21 -14.92
CA ALA A 104 -2.80 -0.06 -13.82
C ALA A 104 -2.10 1.22 -13.32
N GLU A 105 -1.92 2.19 -14.20
CA GLU A 105 -1.25 3.47 -13.95
C GLU A 105 -1.92 4.24 -12.80
N ARG A 106 -3.22 4.08 -12.61
CA ARG A 106 -3.95 4.70 -11.48
C ARG A 106 -3.38 4.31 -10.13
N GLY A 107 -2.98 3.05 -9.96
CA GLY A 107 -2.39 2.63 -8.69
C GLY A 107 -0.95 3.11 -8.51
N LEU A 108 -0.22 3.37 -9.61
CA LEU A 108 1.07 4.07 -9.56
C LEU A 108 0.91 5.54 -9.17
N LEU A 109 -0.08 6.24 -9.75
CA LEU A 109 -0.41 7.61 -9.39
C LEU A 109 -0.81 7.71 -7.91
N TYR A 110 -1.62 6.77 -7.44
CA TYR A 110 -1.98 6.70 -6.02
C TYR A 110 -0.73 6.56 -5.13
N ALA A 111 0.19 5.66 -5.47
CA ALA A 111 1.42 5.46 -4.71
C ALA A 111 2.30 6.72 -4.68
N LEU A 112 2.49 7.38 -5.83
CA LEU A 112 3.26 8.62 -5.95
C LEU A 112 2.64 9.74 -5.11
N ARG A 113 1.31 9.87 -5.16
CA ARG A 113 0.54 10.84 -4.38
C ARG A 113 0.73 10.66 -2.88
N ILE A 114 0.56 9.45 -2.35
CA ILE A 114 0.75 9.17 -0.91
C ILE A 114 2.19 9.50 -0.49
N SER A 115 3.15 9.22 -1.37
CA SER A 115 4.57 9.43 -1.08
C SER A 115 4.94 10.91 -0.94
N LEU A 116 4.14 11.86 -1.45
CA LEU A 116 4.42 13.30 -1.31
C LEU A 116 4.44 13.77 0.15
N CYS A 117 3.88 13.00 1.08
CA CYS A 117 3.95 13.32 2.51
C CYS A 117 5.33 13.02 3.15
N LEU A 118 6.23 12.32 2.44
CA LEU A 118 7.55 11.89 2.93
C LEU A 118 8.37 12.98 3.64
N PRO A 119 8.48 14.23 3.12
CA PRO A 119 9.29 15.27 3.75
C PRO A 119 8.84 15.57 5.18
N GLN A 120 7.54 15.49 5.45
CA GLN A 120 6.92 15.85 6.73
C GLN A 120 7.04 14.76 7.81
N ILE A 121 7.39 13.52 7.42
CA ILE A 121 7.51 12.40 8.35
C ILE A 121 8.72 12.62 9.27
N LYS A 122 8.50 12.48 10.59
CA LYS A 122 9.53 12.66 11.63
C LYS A 122 9.80 11.39 12.45
N ASN A 123 9.08 10.32 12.18
CA ASN A 123 9.12 9.09 12.97
C ASN A 123 9.21 7.88 12.06
N LEU A 124 10.10 6.94 12.38
CA LEU A 124 10.34 5.72 11.61
C LEU A 124 9.10 4.80 11.53
N ASN A 125 8.29 4.69 12.58
CA ASN A 125 7.06 3.88 12.54
C ASN A 125 6.01 4.49 11.61
N ILE A 126 5.93 5.83 11.57
CA ILE A 126 5.07 6.54 10.62
C ILE A 126 5.59 6.34 9.19
N LEU A 127 6.92 6.37 9.00
CA LEU A 127 7.54 6.09 7.70
C LEU A 127 7.17 4.69 7.20
N ALA A 128 7.30 3.67 8.05
CA ALA A 128 6.94 2.29 7.73
C ALA A 128 5.45 2.16 7.36
N SER A 129 4.55 2.74 8.18
CA SER A 129 3.12 2.77 7.90
C SER A 129 2.80 3.42 6.56
N ARG A 130 3.47 4.52 6.21
CA ARG A 130 3.30 5.20 4.93
C ARG A 130 3.85 4.40 3.75
N TYR A 131 4.95 3.68 3.93
CA TYR A 131 5.47 2.78 2.90
C TYR A 131 4.50 1.62 2.63
N ASN A 132 3.99 0.99 3.69
CA ASN A 132 2.99 -0.08 3.57
C ASN A 132 1.70 0.44 2.88
N THR A 133 1.26 1.65 3.24
CA THR A 133 0.12 2.31 2.57
C THR A 133 0.40 2.60 1.10
N THR A 134 1.60 3.05 0.76
CA THR A 134 2.02 3.29 -0.63
C THR A 134 2.04 2.00 -1.46
N CYS A 135 2.46 0.90 -0.83
CA CYS A 135 2.51 -0.41 -1.46
C CYS A 135 1.13 -1.03 -1.69
N ALA A 136 0.29 -1.08 -0.66
CA ALA A 136 -1.01 -1.74 -0.72
C ALA A 136 -2.13 -0.82 -1.25
N GLY A 137 -2.11 0.45 -0.83
CA GLY A 137 -3.15 1.44 -1.09
C GLY A 137 -4.51 1.13 -0.44
N ALA A 138 -5.39 2.12 -0.42
CA ALA A 138 -6.78 1.91 -0.01
C ALA A 138 -7.48 1.01 -1.03
N GLY A 139 -8.15 -0.05 -0.56
CA GLY A 139 -8.85 -1.00 -1.44
C GLY A 139 -7.95 -1.79 -2.38
N GLY A 140 -6.64 -1.89 -2.09
CA GLY A 140 -5.69 -2.61 -2.93
C GLY A 140 -5.27 -1.86 -4.19
N MET A 141 -5.22 -0.52 -4.14
CA MET A 141 -4.89 0.38 -5.26
C MET A 141 -3.44 0.93 -5.23
N GLY A 142 -2.53 0.37 -4.43
CA GLY A 142 -1.15 0.86 -4.34
C GLY A 142 -0.22 0.33 -5.44
N LEU A 143 1.10 0.45 -5.22
CA LEU A 143 2.13 -0.11 -6.10
C LEU A 143 1.82 -1.57 -6.49
N LEU A 144 1.47 -2.40 -5.52
CA LEU A 144 1.30 -3.85 -5.73
C LEU A 144 0.09 -4.19 -6.62
N ALA A 145 -0.90 -3.31 -6.68
CA ALA A 145 -2.05 -3.41 -7.59
C ALA A 145 -1.63 -3.28 -9.06
N SER A 146 -0.54 -2.55 -9.28
CA SER A 146 -0.13 -2.00 -10.57
C SER A 146 1.06 -2.74 -11.16
N LYS A 147 1.38 -3.94 -10.64
CA LYS A 147 2.52 -4.77 -11.07
C LYS A 147 2.59 -5.07 -12.56
N ARG A 148 1.46 -4.98 -13.26
CA ARG A 148 1.36 -5.22 -14.70
C ARG A 148 1.59 -3.96 -15.55
N SER A 149 1.68 -2.78 -14.94
CA SER A 149 2.04 -1.55 -15.65
C SER A 149 3.49 -1.62 -16.13
N HIS A 150 3.75 -1.09 -17.33
CA HIS A 150 5.12 -0.92 -17.84
C HIS A 150 5.95 0.08 -17.01
N ASN A 151 5.29 0.98 -16.25
CA ASN A 151 5.96 1.95 -15.39
C ASN A 151 6.15 1.43 -13.96
N TYR A 152 5.74 0.20 -13.65
CA TYR A 152 5.80 -0.33 -12.30
C TYR A 152 7.21 -0.30 -11.72
N GLN A 153 8.18 -0.84 -12.46
CA GLN A 153 9.56 -0.95 -11.97
C GLN A 153 10.18 0.42 -11.74
N LEU A 154 9.98 1.36 -12.67
CA LEU A 154 10.43 2.74 -12.55
C LEU A 154 9.89 3.40 -11.28
N THR A 155 8.57 3.29 -11.02
CA THR A 155 7.94 3.86 -9.82
C THR A 155 8.41 3.15 -8.55
N TYR A 156 8.55 1.83 -8.58
CA TYR A 156 9.00 1.05 -7.44
C TYR A 156 10.41 1.46 -7.02
N ASP A 157 11.36 1.50 -7.94
CA ASP A 157 12.75 1.85 -7.66
C ASP A 157 12.88 3.29 -7.14
N PHE A 158 12.13 4.22 -7.76
CA PHE A 158 12.08 5.60 -7.33
C PHE A 158 11.57 5.74 -5.88
N LEU A 159 10.45 5.11 -5.56
CA LEU A 159 9.85 5.19 -4.23
C LEU A 159 10.70 4.45 -3.19
N ALA A 160 11.22 3.27 -3.52
CA ALA A 160 12.13 2.53 -2.64
C ALA A 160 13.33 3.40 -2.25
N LYS A 161 13.96 4.08 -3.22
CA LYS A 161 15.06 5.01 -2.96
C LYS A 161 14.65 6.15 -2.02
N LYS A 162 13.57 6.87 -2.31
CA LYS A 162 13.12 8.01 -1.48
C LYS A 162 12.77 7.59 -0.05
N TYR A 163 12.11 6.44 0.13
CA TYR A 163 11.79 5.91 1.46
C TYR A 163 13.04 5.46 2.22
N LEU A 164 14.00 4.82 1.55
CA LEU A 164 15.26 4.40 2.15
C LEU A 164 16.11 5.60 2.59
N GLU A 165 16.26 6.62 1.74
CA GLU A 165 16.96 7.86 2.09
C GLU A 165 16.33 8.52 3.33
N LYS A 166 15.00 8.56 3.39
CA LYS A 166 14.27 9.10 4.54
C LYS A 166 14.47 8.25 5.79
N PHE A 167 14.50 6.93 5.67
CA PHE A 167 14.78 6.01 6.78
C PHE A 167 16.17 6.28 7.36
N VAL A 168 17.20 6.29 6.51
CA VAL A 168 18.59 6.51 6.92
C VAL A 168 18.73 7.85 7.65
N LYS A 169 18.13 8.92 7.12
CA LYS A 169 18.15 10.24 7.77
C LYS A 169 17.49 10.22 9.16
N LEU A 170 16.34 9.59 9.30
CA LEU A 170 15.64 9.53 10.59
C LEU A 170 16.36 8.64 11.61
N ALA A 171 17.00 7.57 11.15
CA ALA A 171 17.76 6.66 11.99
C ALA A 171 19.09 7.29 12.45
N ASP A 172 19.78 8.04 11.58
CA ASP A 172 20.95 8.84 11.96
C ASP A 172 20.59 9.89 13.01
N ASN A 173 19.47 10.61 12.85
CA ASN A 173 19.01 11.53 13.89
C ASN A 173 18.81 10.85 15.26
N ILE A 174 18.24 9.64 15.28
CA ILE A 174 18.08 8.85 16.52
C ILE A 174 19.46 8.51 17.13
N PHE A 175 20.44 8.20 16.28
CA PHE A 175 21.81 7.94 16.73
C PHE A 175 22.49 9.20 17.29
N GLN A 176 22.39 10.36 16.62
CA GLN A 176 22.94 11.62 17.12
C GLN A 176 22.28 12.08 18.42
N ASP A 177 20.95 11.92 18.54
CA ASP A 177 20.22 12.18 19.79
C ASP A 177 20.73 11.27 20.92
N ALA A 178 21.00 10.00 20.61
CA ALA A 178 21.56 9.05 21.57
C ALA A 178 22.98 9.45 22.00
N LYS A 179 23.82 9.92 21.09
CA LYS A 179 25.17 10.43 21.38
C LYS A 179 25.13 11.61 22.33
N THR A 180 24.33 12.62 21.99
CA THR A 180 24.10 13.80 22.86
C THR A 180 23.55 13.41 24.23
N ALA A 181 22.58 12.50 24.28
CA ALA A 181 22.01 12.03 25.53
C ALA A 181 22.99 11.20 26.38
N ALA A 182 23.92 10.46 25.75
CA ALA A 182 24.95 9.69 26.41
C ALA A 182 26.05 10.58 27.00
N GLU A 183 26.47 11.65 26.33
CA GLU A 183 27.43 12.63 26.86
C GLU A 183 26.98 13.21 28.21
N ASN A 184 25.67 13.43 28.36
CA ASN A 184 25.05 13.92 29.58
C ASN A 184 24.96 12.88 30.72
N ARG A 185 25.38 11.62 30.52
CA ARG A 185 25.33 10.58 31.55
C ARG A 185 26.67 10.43 32.26
N LYS A 186 26.59 10.33 33.60
CA LYS A 186 27.77 10.17 34.48
C LYS A 186 28.35 8.76 34.48
N THR A 187 27.51 7.74 34.35
CA THR A 187 27.95 6.34 34.44
C THR A 187 28.03 5.70 33.07
N LYS A 188 29.04 4.84 32.90
CA LYS A 188 29.25 4.02 31.71
C LYS A 188 28.00 3.21 31.33
N GLN A 189 27.41 2.54 32.32
CA GLN A 189 26.21 1.73 32.11
C GLN A 189 25.02 2.56 31.59
N ALA A 190 24.86 3.80 32.08
CA ALA A 190 23.82 4.69 31.59
C ALA A 190 24.06 5.12 30.14
N LYS A 191 25.32 5.39 29.74
CA LYS A 191 25.69 5.68 28.34
C LYS A 191 25.33 4.50 27.42
N ILE A 192 25.78 3.29 27.77
CA ILE A 192 25.50 2.06 27.00
C ILE A 192 23.98 1.82 26.89
N THR A 193 23.23 2.07 27.96
CA THR A 193 21.77 1.92 27.95
C THR A 193 21.09 2.85 26.95
N VAL A 194 21.58 4.09 26.78
CA VAL A 194 21.06 5.04 25.79
C VAL A 194 21.28 4.52 24.37
N PHE A 195 22.50 4.05 24.06
CA PHE A 195 22.81 3.48 22.74
C PHE A 195 22.02 2.20 22.44
N ASN A 196 21.87 1.30 23.42
CA ASN A 196 21.05 0.10 23.27
C ASN A 196 19.57 0.43 22.99
N LYS A 197 19.02 1.48 23.62
CA LYS A 197 17.66 1.96 23.31
C LYS A 197 17.55 2.47 21.89
N ALA A 198 18.54 3.22 21.40
CA ALA A 198 18.57 3.69 20.02
C ALA A 198 18.63 2.52 19.03
N LYS A 199 19.52 1.56 19.28
CA LYS A 199 19.65 0.33 18.48
C LYS A 199 18.34 -0.45 18.38
N ASN A 200 17.69 -0.70 19.53
CA ASN A 200 16.41 -1.42 19.55
C ASN A 200 15.32 -0.65 18.79
N LYS A 201 15.24 0.68 18.96
CA LYS A 201 14.27 1.50 18.23
C LYS A 201 14.44 1.39 16.70
N ILE A 202 15.67 1.38 16.21
CA ILE A 202 15.95 1.21 14.77
C ILE A 202 15.54 -0.20 14.29
N LYS A 203 15.87 -1.24 15.07
CA LYS A 203 15.47 -2.63 14.78
C LYS A 203 13.95 -2.82 14.74
N ASP A 204 13.26 -2.30 15.75
CA ASP A 204 11.80 -2.41 15.86
C ASP A 204 11.13 -1.66 14.71
N SER A 205 11.68 -0.54 14.27
CA SER A 205 11.16 0.16 13.11
C SER A 205 11.39 -0.59 11.79
N LYS A 206 12.47 -1.36 11.65
CA LYS A 206 12.68 -2.23 10.48
C LYS A 206 11.59 -3.29 10.36
N THR A 207 11.20 -3.92 11.48
CA THR A 207 10.17 -4.98 11.45
C THR A 207 8.77 -4.44 11.11
N ALA A 208 8.54 -3.13 11.26
CA ALA A 208 7.29 -2.49 10.89
C ALA A 208 7.10 -2.35 9.36
N PHE A 209 8.15 -2.55 8.55
CA PHE A 209 8.05 -2.57 7.08
C PHE A 209 7.54 -3.93 6.62
N GLU A 210 6.21 -4.11 6.65
CA GLU A 210 5.51 -5.31 6.19
C GLU A 210 5.71 -5.53 4.69
N CYS A 211 5.66 -4.44 3.92
CA CYS A 211 6.09 -4.46 2.53
C CYS A 211 7.62 -4.38 2.53
N LYS A 212 8.27 -5.33 1.83
CA LYS A 212 9.73 -5.36 1.74
C LYS A 212 10.24 -4.06 1.11
N LEU A 213 11.05 -3.30 1.86
CA LEU A 213 11.82 -2.17 1.35
C LEU A 213 13.23 -2.69 0.99
N PRO A 214 13.67 -2.57 -0.28
CA PRO A 214 15.01 -2.96 -0.69
C PRO A 214 16.10 -2.26 0.15
N ASP A 215 17.19 -2.98 0.39
CA ASP A 215 18.40 -2.50 1.08
C ASP A 215 18.22 -1.98 2.52
N LEU A 216 17.00 -2.06 3.07
CA LEU A 216 16.72 -1.68 4.46
C LEU A 216 17.56 -2.50 5.45
N ASP A 217 17.74 -3.79 5.18
CA ASP A 217 18.54 -4.67 6.02
C ASP A 217 19.99 -4.20 6.14
N SER A 218 20.61 -3.91 5.00
CA SER A 218 21.99 -3.41 4.91
C SER A 218 22.12 -2.03 5.57
N ALA A 219 21.15 -1.14 5.36
CA ALA A 219 21.16 0.18 5.97
C ALA A 219 21.05 0.11 7.51
N VAL A 220 20.23 -0.79 8.04
CA VAL A 220 20.11 -1.03 9.48
C VAL A 220 21.39 -1.62 10.05
N GLU A 221 21.98 -2.60 9.37
CA GLU A 221 23.25 -3.21 9.80
C GLU A 221 24.39 -2.18 9.89
N ALA A 222 24.51 -1.30 8.89
CA ALA A 222 25.53 -0.24 8.90
C ALA A 222 25.38 0.69 10.13
N LEU A 223 24.15 1.07 10.50
CA LEU A 223 23.88 1.90 11.66
C LEU A 223 24.08 1.15 12.99
N GLU A 224 23.75 -0.14 13.02
CA GLU A 224 24.02 -0.98 14.18
C GLU A 224 25.52 -1.10 14.47
N ASN A 225 26.33 -1.22 13.43
CA ASN A 225 27.79 -1.29 13.56
C ASN A 225 28.35 0.01 14.14
N GLN A 226 27.90 1.18 13.66
CA GLN A 226 28.27 2.48 14.23
C GLN A 226 27.91 2.58 15.72
N ILE A 227 26.72 2.11 16.11
CA ILE A 227 26.31 2.09 17.52
C ILE A 227 27.19 1.15 18.34
N CYS A 228 27.54 -0.03 17.80
CA CYS A 228 28.43 -0.98 18.46
C CYS A 228 29.83 -0.38 18.70
N GLU A 229 30.41 0.28 17.70
CA GLU A 229 31.71 0.94 17.80
C GLU A 229 31.74 2.00 18.92
N GLU A 230 30.69 2.81 19.06
CA GLU A 230 30.57 3.78 20.15
C GLU A 230 30.47 3.10 21.53
N ILE A 231 29.73 1.99 21.63
CA ILE A 231 29.64 1.19 22.86
C ILE A 231 31.01 0.60 23.22
N GLU A 232 31.76 0.11 22.24
CA GLU A 232 33.11 -0.42 22.42
C GLU A 232 34.11 0.66 22.87
N SER A 233 34.04 1.85 22.27
CA SER A 233 34.82 3.02 22.68
C SER A 233 34.57 3.41 24.15
N ILE A 234 33.30 3.46 24.55
CA ILE A 234 32.90 3.68 25.94
C ILE A 234 33.42 2.58 26.87
N ASN A 235 33.52 1.35 26.37
CA ASN A 235 34.07 0.24 27.12
C ASN A 235 35.58 0.34 27.33
N ALA A 236 36.31 0.81 26.32
CA ALA A 236 37.76 0.92 26.32
C ALA A 236 38.31 2.08 27.16
N CYS A 237 37.55 3.18 27.31
CA CYS A 237 37.97 4.43 27.99
C CYS A 237 38.26 4.31 29.51
N VAL A 238 38.27 3.09 30.08
CA VAL A 238 38.54 2.81 31.51
C VAL A 238 39.91 2.14 31.74
N LYS A 239 40.68 1.87 30.68
CA LYS A 239 42.00 1.21 30.80
C LYS A 239 43.20 2.16 30.94
N LEU A 240 42.98 3.44 31.21
CA LEU A 240 44.02 4.46 31.50
C LEU A 240 43.77 5.05 32.88
#